data_AF-A0A0F9P8X4-F1
#
_entry.id   AF-A0A0F9P8X4-F1
#
_cell.length_a   1.000
_cell.length_b   1.000
_cell.length_c   1.000
_cell.angle_alpha   90.00
_cell.angle_beta   90.00
_cell.angle_gamma   90.00
#
_symmetry.space_group_name_H-M   'P 1'
#
loop_
_entity.id
_entity.type
_entity.pdbx_description
1 polymer ?
#
loop_
_entity_poly.entity_id
_entity_poly.type
_entity_poly.pdbx_seq_one_letter_code
_entity_poly.pdbx_strand_id
1 'polypeptide(L)' 'MHFQDAYNFDLDRVCKCLVHYGVIDPDDPTKVKEIPFCSYNTLHRPVIERKLAIIGKTAKKPEVIQAEIEELLEKYQK' A
#
# COMPACT_ATOMS: atom_id res chain seq x y z
N MET A 1 -2.52 -19.09 -6.55
CA MET A 1 -1.76 -18.04 -5.83
C MET A 1 -2.16 -18.09 -4.36
N HIS A 2 -1.22 -18.31 -3.45
CA HIS A 2 -1.47 -18.30 -2.00
C HIS A 2 -0.74 -17.10 -1.37
N PHE A 3 -1.32 -16.33 -0.47
CA PHE A 3 -0.56 -15.21 0.14
C PHE A 3 0.34 -15.73 1.27
N GLN A 4 1.46 -15.05 1.51
CA GLN A 4 2.42 -15.40 2.57
C GLN A 4 2.38 -14.33 3.67
N ASP A 5 2.40 -14.76 4.92
CA ASP A 5 2.52 -13.92 6.10
C ASP A 5 3.90 -14.12 6.76
N ALA A 6 4.12 -13.49 7.92
CA ALA A 6 5.40 -13.52 8.62
C ALA A 6 5.78 -14.91 9.16
N TYR A 7 4.83 -15.83 9.35
CA TYR A 7 5.06 -17.14 9.94
C TYR A 7 5.28 -18.25 8.89
N ASN A 8 4.94 -18.02 7.63
CA ASN A 8 5.10 -18.97 6.53
C ASN A 8 5.87 -18.40 5.32
N PHE A 9 6.80 -17.49 5.57
CA PHE A 9 7.46 -16.72 4.54
C PHE A 9 8.57 -17.52 3.81
N ASP A 10 8.30 -17.94 2.58
CA ASP A 10 9.24 -18.66 1.71
C ASP A 10 9.84 -17.72 0.65
N LEU A 11 11.17 -17.60 0.63
CA LEU A 11 11.93 -16.76 -0.28
C LEU A 11 11.92 -17.27 -1.73
N ASP A 12 12.02 -18.58 -1.95
CA ASP A 12 11.99 -19.15 -3.31
C ASP A 12 10.67 -18.86 -4.00
N ARG A 13 9.61 -18.82 -3.19
CA ARG A 13 8.26 -18.47 -3.62
C ARG A 13 8.11 -16.97 -3.90
N VAL A 14 8.77 -16.11 -3.13
CA VAL A 14 8.82 -14.65 -3.39
C VAL A 14 9.56 -14.36 -4.69
N CYS A 15 10.68 -15.04 -4.96
CA CYS A 15 11.44 -14.88 -6.21
C CYS A 15 10.67 -15.29 -7.47
N LYS A 16 9.58 -16.06 -7.32
CA LYS A 16 8.70 -16.51 -8.40
C LYS A 16 7.32 -15.84 -8.36
N CYS A 17 7.19 -14.71 -7.66
CA CYS A 17 5.92 -14.02 -7.54
C CYS A 17 5.45 -13.47 -8.89
N LEU A 18 4.14 -13.47 -9.12
CA LEU A 18 3.53 -12.92 -10.34
C LEU A 18 2.94 -11.52 -10.12
N VAL A 19 2.82 -11.08 -8.87
CA VAL A 19 2.18 -9.81 -8.51
C VAL A 19 3.16 -8.97 -7.71
N HIS A 20 3.48 -7.81 -8.26
CA HIS A 20 4.43 -6.87 -7.70
C HIS A 20 3.77 -5.50 -7.52
N TYR A 21 4.20 -4.79 -6.49
CA TYR A 21 3.99 -3.36 -6.39
C TYR A 21 5.14 -2.63 -7.08
N GLY A 22 4.79 -1.61 -7.87
CA GLY A 22 5.72 -0.55 -8.22
C GLY A 22 5.59 0.56 -7.18
N VAL A 23 6.64 0.77 -6.39
CA VAL A 23 6.66 1.81 -5.35
C VAL A 23 7.74 2.83 -5.68
N ILE A 24 7.43 4.13 -5.59
CA ILE A 24 8.44 5.19 -5.75
C ILE A 24 9.54 4.97 -4.72
N ASP A 25 10.80 4.98 -5.15
CA ASP A 25 11.93 4.80 -4.25
C ASP A 25 11.98 5.98 -3.26
N PRO A 26 11.84 5.74 -1.94
CA PRO A 26 11.81 6.84 -0.97
C PRO A 26 13.13 7.59 -0.88
N ASP A 27 14.24 6.97 -1.32
CA ASP A 27 15.57 7.56 -1.28
C ASP A 27 15.93 8.23 -2.62
N ASP A 28 15.23 7.89 -3.73
CA ASP A 28 15.40 8.51 -5.06
C ASP A 28 14.06 8.58 -5.81
N PRO A 29 13.32 9.70 -5.71
CA PRO A 29 11.98 9.82 -6.30
C PRO A 29 11.89 9.66 -7.82
N THR A 30 13.03 9.62 -8.53
CA THR A 30 13.08 9.37 -9.97
C THR A 30 12.98 7.89 -10.34
N LYS A 31 13.06 6.99 -9.34
CA LYS A 31 13.08 5.54 -9.53
C LYS A 31 11.86 4.87 -8.93
N VAL A 32 11.58 3.67 -9.43
CA VAL A 32 10.54 2.78 -8.92
C VAL A 32 11.20 1.48 -8.43
N LYS A 33 10.89 1.07 -7.21
CA LYS A 33 11.20 -0.27 -6.70
C LYS A 33 10.09 -1.23 -7.07
N GLU A 34 10.45 -2.33 -7.72
CA GLU A 34 9.57 -3.48 -7.91
C GLU A 34 9.67 -4.39 -6.68
N ILE A 35 8.55 -4.61 -5.99
CA ILE A 35 8.52 -5.40 -4.75
C ILE A 35 7.39 -6.42 -4.82
N PRO A 36 7.67 -7.73 -4.62
CA PRO A 36 6.63 -8.75 -4.57
C PRO A 36 5.53 -8.44 -3.56
N PHE A 37 4.29 -8.81 -3.87
CA PHE A 37 3.11 -8.45 -3.06
C PHE A 37 3.25 -8.83 -1.59
N CYS A 38 3.66 -10.06 -1.30
CA CYS A 38 3.76 -10.54 0.08
C CYS A 38 4.94 -9.93 0.83
N SER A 39 6.08 -9.72 0.17
CA SER A 39 7.24 -9.07 0.82
C SER A 39 6.95 -7.60 1.13
N TYR A 40 6.27 -6.89 0.24
CA TYR A 40 5.83 -5.54 0.52
C TYR A 40 4.91 -5.50 1.75
N ASN A 41 3.81 -6.25 1.71
CA ASN A 41 2.79 -6.19 2.75
C ASN A 41 3.27 -6.65 4.13
N THR A 42 4.13 -7.65 4.18
CA THR A 42 4.57 -8.27 5.44
C THR A 42 5.81 -7.59 6.03
N LEU A 43 6.75 -7.13 5.18
CA LEU A 43 8.07 -6.68 5.65
C LEU A 43 8.34 -5.20 5.38
N HIS A 44 8.11 -4.74 4.14
CA HIS A 44 8.63 -3.44 3.69
C HIS A 44 7.66 -2.28 3.90
N ARG A 45 6.35 -2.55 3.94
CA ARG A 45 5.27 -1.55 4.04
C ARG A 45 5.52 -0.49 5.12
N PRO A 46 5.77 -0.82 6.41
CA PRO A 46 5.85 0.20 7.46
C PRO A 46 7.06 1.13 7.31
N VAL A 47 8.17 0.65 6.73
CA VAL A 47 9.37 1.46 6.51
C VAL A 47 9.18 2.38 5.31
N ILE A 48 8.66 1.83 4.21
CA ILE A 48 8.46 2.57 2.96
C ILE A 48 7.39 3.66 3.15
N GLU A 49 6.22 3.31 3.68
CA GLU A 49 5.13 4.27 3.86
C GLU A 49 5.51 5.40 4.81
N ARG A 50 6.32 5.11 5.85
CA ARG A 50 6.82 6.13 6.76
C ARG A 50 7.78 7.11 6.07
N LYS A 51 8.66 6.62 5.19
CA LYS A 51 9.57 7.49 4.44
C LYS A 51 8.84 8.36 3.40
N LEU A 52 7.77 7.82 2.81
CA LEU A 52 6.95 8.53 1.83
C LEU A 52 5.86 9.41 2.46
N ALA A 53 5.67 9.35 3.78
CA ALA A 53 4.66 10.15 4.47
C ALA A 53 4.92 11.65 4.29
N ILE A 54 3.86 12.39 3.98
CA ILE A 54 3.94 13.85 3.86
C ILE A 54 3.99 14.44 5.27
N ILE A 55 5.08 15.15 5.57
CA ILE A 55 5.31 15.78 6.88
C ILE A 55 4.15 16.73 7.21
N GLY A 56 3.62 16.61 8.42
CA GLY A 56 2.56 17.48 8.93
C GLY A 56 1.16 17.19 8.38
N LYS A 57 0.98 16.16 7.54
CA LYS A 57 -0.33 15.72 7.08
C LYS A 57 -0.70 14.38 7.69
N THR A 58 -1.98 14.24 8.04
CA THR A 58 -2.59 12.98 8.50
C THR A 58 -3.69 12.58 7.53
N ALA A 59 -3.97 11.29 7.46
CA ALA A 59 -5.13 10.80 6.72
C ALA A 59 -6.43 11.40 7.29
N LYS A 60 -7.43 11.59 6.42
CA LYS A 60 -8.78 11.93 6.87
C LYS A 60 -9.30 10.83 7.79
N LYS A 61 -10.07 11.20 8.81
CA LYS A 61 -10.69 10.22 9.69
C LYS A 61 -11.80 9.44 8.94
N PRO A 62 -12.06 8.17 9.30
CA PRO A 62 -13.06 7.35 8.63
C PRO A 62 -14.45 8.01 8.59
N GLU A 63 -14.84 8.72 9.65
CA GLU A 63 -16.16 9.35 9.74
C GLU A 63 -16.34 10.46 8.70
N VAL A 64 -15.27 11.23 8.45
CA VAL A 64 -15.27 12.30 7.43
C VAL A 64 -15.36 11.69 6.03
N ILE A 65 -14.63 10.60 5.78
CA ILE A 65 -14.66 9.90 4.50
C ILE A 65 -16.05 9.33 4.24
N GLN A 66 -16.68 8.73 5.26
CA GLN A 66 -18.01 8.14 5.14
C GLN A 66 -19.07 9.19 4.83
N ALA A 67 -19.04 10.35 5.50
CA ALA A 67 -19.94 11.46 5.21
C ALA A 67 -19.77 12.00 3.78
N GLU A 68 -18.54 12.15 3.30
CA GLU A 68 -18.26 12.55 1.91
C GLU A 68 -18.81 11.55 0.90
N ILE A 69 -18.74 10.24 1.19
CA ILE A 69 -19.30 9.19 0.33
C ILE A 69 -20.82 9.27 0.28
N GLU A 70 -21.49 9.43 1.42
CA GLU A 70 -22.94 9.53 1.50
C GLU A 70 -23.48 10.75 0.72
N GLU A 71 -22.84 11.91 0.88
CA GLU A 71 -23.18 13.12 0.13
C GLU A 71 -23.06 12.90 -1.39
N LEU A 72 -21.99 12.23 -1.83
CA LEU A 72 -21.80 11.90 -3.24
C LEU A 72 -22.86 10.93 -3.75
N LEU A 73 -23.20 9.91 -2.98
CA LEU A 73 -24.25 8.96 -3.34
C LEU A 73 -25.60 9.67 -3.50
N GLU A 74 -25.98 10.55 -2.56
CA GLU A 74 -27.22 11.33 -2.66
C GLU A 74 -27.25 12.25 -3.90
N LYS A 75 -26.10 12.81 -4.26
CA LYS A 75 -25.98 13.70 -5.43
C LYS A 75 -26.12 12.97 -6.76
N TYR A 76 -25.63 11.74 -6.87
CA TYR A 76 -25.56 10.98 -8.12
C TYR A 76 -26.59 9.86 -8.25
N GLN A 77 -27.36 9.55 -7.19
CA GLN A 77 -28.48 8.60 -7.23
C GLN A 77 -29.84 9.25 -7.56
N LYS A 78 -29.89 10.56 -7.82
CA LYS A 78 -31.06 11.26 -8.39
C LYS A 78 -30.93 11.39 -9.90
#